data_AF-A0A537ZWN4-F1
#
_entry.id   AF-A0A537ZWN4-F1
#
_cell.length_a   1.000
_cell.length_b   1.000
_cell.length_c   1.000
_cell.angle_alpha   90.00
_cell.angle_beta   90.00
_cell.angle_gamma   90.00
#
_symmetry.space_group_name_H-M   'P 1'
#
loop_
_entity.id
_entity.type
_entity.pdbx_description
1 polymer ?
#
loop_
_entity_poly.entity_id
_entity_poly.type
_entity_poly.pdbx_seq_one_letter_code
_entity_poly.pdbx_strand_id
1 'polypeptide(L)'
;MTGLALALHQFRYDQKIFWRNPASVFFTVMFPVMFLVLLGVIVNGETIHSLGGIEATTYFVPGVITLAVVSATTVNLAMSLTILREGGILKRLR
;
A
#
# COMPACT_ATOMS: atom_id res chain seq x y z
N MET A 1 11.71 -10.93 27.77
CA MET A 1 11.79 -9.95 26.67
C MET A 1 10.65 -8.96 26.86
N THR A 2 10.90 -7.65 26.79
CA THR A 2 9.83 -6.65 26.91
C THR A 2 8.89 -6.76 25.70
N GLY A 3 7.58 -6.50 25.88
CA GLY A 3 6.59 -6.60 24.80
C GLY A 3 6.94 -5.75 23.57
N LEU A 4 7.62 -4.63 23.79
CA LEU A 4 8.10 -3.73 22.74
C LEU A 4 9.19 -4.38 21.87
N ALA A 5 10.07 -5.19 22.46
CA ALA A 5 11.09 -5.92 21.71
C ALA A 5 10.48 -7.02 20.82
N LEU A 6 9.42 -7.69 21.29
CA LEU A 6 8.67 -8.67 20.49
C LEU A 6 7.94 -8.01 19.33
N ALA A 7 7.27 -6.87 19.57
CA ALA A 7 6.59 -6.12 18.53
C ALA A 7 7.55 -5.67 17.42
N LEU A 8 8.73 -5.15 17.79
CA LEU A 8 9.76 -4.76 16.82
C LEU A 8 10.31 -5.96 16.04
N HIS A 9 10.52 -7.11 16.70
CA HIS A 9 10.95 -8.32 16.03
C HIS A 9 9.91 -8.79 15.00
N GLN A 10 8.63 -8.82 15.39
CA GLN A 10 7.53 -9.21 14.51
C GLN A 10 7.40 -8.24 13.33
N PHE A 11 7.43 -6.93 13.59
CA PHE A 11 7.37 -5.90 12.54
C PHE A 11 8.47 -6.07 11.49
N ARG A 12 9.72 -6.33 11.93
CA ARG A 12 10.84 -6.56 11.00
C ARG A 12 10.65 -7.82 10.17
N TYR A 13 10.09 -8.86 10.75
CA TYR A 13 9.77 -10.11 10.04
C TYR A 13 8.68 -9.90 8.99
N ASP A 14 7.58 -9.26 9.37
CA ASP A 14 6.45 -8.97 8.48
C ASP A 14 6.87 -8.07 7.32
N GLN A 15 7.69 -7.05 7.60
CA GLN A 15 8.23 -6.18 6.55
C GLN A 15 9.08 -6.97 5.54
N LYS A 16 9.87 -7.95 6.00
CA LYS A 16 10.68 -8.80 5.13
C LYS A 16 9.83 -9.75 4.30
N ILE A 17 8.74 -10.29 4.86
CA ILE A 17 7.77 -11.11 4.12
C ILE A 17 7.06 -10.28 3.07
N PHE A 18 6.63 -9.07 3.42
CA PHE A 18 5.95 -8.16 2.48
C PHE A 18 6.79 -7.98 1.22
N TRP A 19 8.07 -7.62 1.34
CA TRP A 19 8.97 -7.45 0.20
C TRP A 19 9.25 -8.74 -0.58
N ARG A 20 9.03 -9.91 0.01
CA ARG A 20 9.18 -11.22 -0.66
C ARG A 20 7.90 -11.69 -1.34
N ASN A 21 6.76 -11.02 -1.12
CA ASN A 21 5.50 -11.30 -1.80
C ASN A 21 5.32 -10.30 -2.96
N PRO A 22 5.65 -10.70 -4.20
CA PRO A 22 5.58 -9.79 -5.35
C PRO A 22 4.16 -9.27 -5.61
N ALA A 23 3.12 -10.08 -5.34
CA ALA A 23 1.74 -9.65 -5.51
C ALA A 23 1.38 -8.53 -4.51
N SER A 24 1.73 -8.69 -3.24
CA SER A 24 1.52 -7.65 -2.22
C SER A 24 2.26 -6.36 -2.57
N VAL A 25 3.53 -6.44 -2.98
CA VAL A 25 4.31 -5.25 -3.38
C VAL A 25 3.68 -4.55 -4.59
N PHE A 26 3.25 -5.32 -5.59
CA PHE A 26 2.63 -4.78 -6.79
C PHE A 26 1.37 -3.98 -6.47
N PHE A 27 0.38 -4.58 -5.80
CA PHE A 27 -0.91 -3.94 -5.55
C PHE A 27 -0.87 -2.81 -4.52
N THR A 28 0.18 -2.76 -3.69
CA THR A 28 0.31 -1.79 -2.60
C THR A 28 1.13 -0.58 -2.97
N VAL A 29 2.22 -0.79 -3.72
CA VAL A 29 3.20 0.26 -4.00
C VAL A 29 3.23 0.56 -5.50
N MET A 30 3.42 -0.47 -6.33
CA MET A 30 3.64 -0.28 -7.76
C MET A 30 2.38 0.21 -8.47
N PHE A 31 1.22 -0.38 -8.16
CA PHE A 31 -0.05 -0.06 -8.80
C PHE A 31 -0.49 1.39 -8.53
N PRO A 32 -0.49 1.90 -7.28
CA PRO A 32 -0.80 3.32 -7.04
C PRO A 32 0.19 4.27 -7.71
N VAL A 33 1.49 3.97 -7.70
CA VAL A 33 2.51 4.82 -8.35
C VAL A 33 2.31 4.84 -9.87
N MET A 34 2.08 3.68 -10.49
CA MET A 34 1.77 3.58 -11.91
C MET A 34 0.50 4.37 -12.24
N PHE A 35 -0.54 4.27 -11.41
CA PHE A 35 -1.77 5.02 -11.59
C PHE A 35 -1.54 6.54 -11.50
N LEU A 36 -0.72 6.99 -10.55
CA LEU A 36 -0.33 8.41 -10.43
C LEU A 36 0.41 8.90 -11.67
N VAL A 37 1.39 8.12 -12.16
CA VAL A 37 2.15 8.46 -13.37
C VAL A 37 1.23 8.53 -14.58
N LEU A 38 0.33 7.55 -14.75
CA LEU A 38 -0.64 7.54 -15.84
C LEU A 38 -1.55 8.77 -15.79
N LEU A 39 -2.10 9.09 -14.62
CA LEU A 39 -2.92 10.29 -14.45
C LEU A 39 -2.11 11.55 -14.76
N GLY A 40 -0.90 11.69 -14.23
CA GLY A 40 -0.03 12.84 -14.47
C GLY A 40 0.37 13.05 -15.94
N VAL A 41 0.45 11.96 -16.72
CA VAL A 41 0.62 12.03 -18.18
C VAL A 41 -0.67 12.46 -18.87
N ILE A 42 -1.82 11.93 -18.45
CA ILE A 42 -3.13 12.23 -19.05
C ILE A 42 -3.51 13.70 -18.84
N VAL A 43 -3.34 14.22 -17.62
CA VAL A 43 -3.72 15.60 -17.26
C VAL A 43 -2.56 16.59 -17.34
N ASN A 44 -1.50 16.23 -18.06
CA ASN A 44 -0.29 17.04 -18.13
C ASN A 44 -0.59 18.41 -18.76
N GLY A 45 -0.21 19.48 -18.08
CA GLY A 45 -0.44 20.86 -18.55
C GLY A 45 -1.87 21.38 -18.31
N GLU A 46 -2.78 20.56 -17.77
CA GLU A 46 -4.11 21.04 -17.37
C GLU A 46 -4.07 21.74 -16.02
N THR A 47 -4.79 22.85 -15.91
CA THR A 47 -4.96 23.60 -14.65
C THR A 47 -6.43 23.74 -14.31
N ILE A 48 -6.75 23.60 -13.03
CA ILE A 48 -8.12 23.71 -12.55
C ILE A 48 -8.39 25.17 -12.18
N HIS A 49 -8.98 25.92 -13.11
CA HIS A 49 -9.26 27.35 -12.94
C HIS A 49 -10.19 27.65 -11.74
N SER A 50 -11.14 26.76 -11.43
CA SER A 50 -12.05 26.92 -10.28
C SER A 50 -11.36 26.81 -8.92
N LEU A 51 -10.14 26.26 -8.88
CA LEU A 51 -9.33 26.07 -7.68
C LEU A 51 -8.11 27.00 -7.66
N GLY A 52 -8.14 28.11 -8.40
CA GLY A 52 -7.04 29.08 -8.44
C GLY A 52 -5.90 28.71 -9.37
N GLY A 53 -6.13 27.82 -10.34
CA GLY A 53 -5.13 27.44 -11.35
C GLY A 53 -4.14 26.38 -10.89
N ILE A 54 -4.50 25.56 -9.90
CA ILE A 54 -3.68 24.42 -9.49
C ILE A 54 -3.50 23.43 -10.64
N GLU A 55 -2.33 22.80 -10.73
CA GLU A 55 -2.12 21.71 -11.68
C GLU A 55 -3.07 20.55 -11.36
N ALA A 56 -3.73 20.03 -12.38
CA ALA A 56 -4.62 18.88 -12.26
C ALA A 56 -3.88 17.67 -11.67
N THR A 57 -2.59 17.50 -11.97
CA THR A 57 -1.73 16.47 -11.37
C THR A 57 -1.71 16.57 -9.84
N THR A 58 -1.46 17.76 -9.29
CA THR A 58 -1.41 17.99 -7.82
C THR A 58 -2.75 17.68 -7.15
N TYR A 59 -3.85 17.95 -7.84
CA TYR A 59 -5.19 17.67 -7.34
C TYR A 59 -5.44 16.17 -7.14
N PHE A 60 -4.92 15.30 -8.01
CA PHE A 60 -5.14 13.85 -7.93
C PHE A 60 -4.23 13.13 -6.92
N VAL A 61 -3.06 13.69 -6.60
CA VAL A 61 -2.09 13.10 -5.66
C VAL A 61 -2.72 12.60 -4.34
N PRO A 62 -3.49 13.40 -3.57
CA PRO A 62 -4.08 12.93 -2.31
C PRO A 62 -5.09 11.78 -2.50
N GLY A 63 -5.83 11.78 -3.61
CA GLY A 63 -6.75 10.68 -3.95
C GLY A 63 -6.00 9.37 -4.18
N VAL A 64 -4.90 9.42 -4.92
CA VAL A 64 -4.08 8.23 -5.19
C VAL A 64 -3.34 7.76 -3.93
N ILE A 65 -2.87 8.67 -3.08
CA ILE A 65 -2.29 8.30 -1.77
C ILE A 65 -3.32 7.56 -0.91
N THR A 66 -4.57 8.05 -0.89
CA THR A 66 -5.66 7.40 -0.14
C THR A 66 -5.90 5.98 -0.66
N LEU A 67 -5.95 5.80 -1.99
CA LEU A 67 -6.06 4.48 -2.61
C LEU A 67 -4.90 3.55 -2.19
N ALA A 68 -3.66 4.06 -2.19
CA ALA A 68 -2.49 3.30 -1.78
C ALA A 68 -2.57 2.84 -0.32
N VAL A 69 -2.97 3.74 0.59
CA VAL A 69 -3.12 3.44 2.02
C VAL A 69 -4.20 2.37 2.23
N VAL A 70 -5.37 2.53 1.63
CA VAL A 70 -6.48 1.57 1.77
C VAL A 70 -6.10 0.18 1.23
N SER A 71 -5.38 0.13 0.10
CA SER A 71 -4.84 -1.12 -0.44
C SER A 71 -3.86 -1.78 0.55
N ALA A 72 -2.93 -0.99 1.11
CA ALA A 72 -1.94 -1.46 2.07
C ALA A 72 -2.56 -2.04 3.34
N THR A 73 -3.59 -1.39 3.90
CA THR A 73 -4.19 -1.78 5.18
C THR A 73 -5.23 -2.88 5.05
N THR A 74 -5.90 -2.99 3.90
CA THR A 74 -7.06 -3.87 3.74
C THR A 74 -6.74 -5.06 2.86
N VAL A 75 -6.25 -4.80 1.64
CA VAL A 75 -6.05 -5.85 0.61
C VAL A 75 -4.88 -6.74 0.99
N ASN A 76 -3.74 -6.17 1.39
CA ASN A 76 -2.61 -6.97 1.88
C ASN A 76 -2.97 -7.78 3.11
N LEU A 77 -3.67 -7.18 4.07
CA LEU A 77 -4.03 -7.87 5.30
C LEU A 77 -4.90 -9.09 5.00
N ALA A 78 -5.89 -8.94 4.12
CA ALA A 78 -6.73 -10.04 3.67
C ALA A 78 -5.91 -11.15 2.97
N MET A 79 -4.99 -10.78 2.07
CA MET A 79 -4.11 -11.75 1.40
C MET A 79 -3.21 -12.48 2.39
N SER A 80 -2.49 -11.75 3.24
CA SER A 80 -1.57 -12.32 4.23
C SER A 80 -2.31 -13.22 5.22
N LEU A 81 -3.49 -12.82 5.70
CA LEU A 81 -4.30 -13.65 6.60
C LEU A 81 -4.73 -14.96 5.93
N THR A 82 -5.14 -14.90 4.67
CA THR A 82 -5.55 -16.09 3.90
C THR A 82 -4.38 -17.03 3.69
N ILE A 83 -3.20 -16.52 3.31
CA ILE A 83 -1.98 -17.31 3.16
C ILE A 83 -1.57 -17.96 4.49
N LEU A 84 -1.59 -17.21 5.59
CA LEU A 84 -1.26 -17.74 6.91
C LEU A 84 -2.27 -18.80 7.38
N ARG A 85 -3.55 -18.63 7.06
CA ARG A 85 -4.62 -19.59 7.34
C ARG A 85 -4.43 -20.89 6.56
N GLU A 86 -4.20 -20.80 5.26
CA GLU A 86 -3.99 -21.95 4.38
C GLU A 86 -2.72 -22.73 4.71
N GLY A 87 -1.64 -22.02 5.08
CA GLY A 87 -0.41 -22.65 5.59
C GLY A 87 -0.54 -23.28 6.99
N GLY A 88 -1.70 -23.12 7.63
CA GLY A 88 -1.94 -23.59 8.99
C GLY A 88 -1.03 -22.93 10.04
N ILE A 89 -0.41 -21.79 9.71
CA ILE A 89 0.55 -21.10 10.59
C ILE A 89 -0.17 -20.52 11.80
N LEU A 90 -1.37 -19.98 11.60
CA LEU A 90 -2.20 -19.44 12.68
C LEU A 90 -2.57 -20.46 13.76
N LYS A 91 -2.57 -21.77 13.42
CA LYS A 91 -2.87 -22.85 14.38
C LYS A 91 -1.64 -23.29 15.20
N ARG A 92 -0.43 -22.89 14.80
CA ARG A 92 0.84 -23.28 15.45
C ARG A 92 1.33 -22.23 16.46
N LEU A 93 0.79 -21.02 16.39
CA LEU A 93 1.04 -19.97 17.38
C LEU A 93 0.19 -20.27 18.62
N ARG A 94 0.83 -20.69 19.71
CA ARG A 94 0.26 -20.86 21.06
C ARG A 94 0.93 -19.89 22.02
#